data_AF-A0A6G2S4Q7-F1
#
_entry.id   AF-A0A6G2S4Q7-F1
#
_cell.length_a   1.000
_cell.length_b   1.000
_cell.length_c   1.000
_cell.angle_alpha   90.00
_cell.angle_beta   90.00
_cell.angle_gamma   90.00
#
_symmetry.space_group_name_H-M   'P 1'
#
loop_
_entity.id
_entity.type
_entity.pdbx_description
1 polymer ?
#
loop_
_entity_poly.entity_id
_entity_poly.type
_entity_poly.pdbx_seq_one_letter_code
_entity_poly.pdbx_strand_id
1 'polypeptide(L)'
;MLGFARADDAALVSFLGDPQRTVAAYRSLLRRGRPALSAIRAGLRDADPAVREGCCRLLDHLVDTESMGELIAMAAELVGKFTHSDARATAALQTSHAGDPSPAVRKKAGWFVPGGAIYERAARRV
;
A
#
# COMPACT_ATOMS: atom_id res chain seq x y z
N MET A 1 6.28 4.25 -31.00
CA MET A 1 6.97 3.65 -29.84
C MET A 1 8.16 4.51 -29.39
N LEU A 2 7.97 5.73 -28.86
CA LEU A 2 9.10 6.57 -28.41
C LEU A 2 8.88 7.37 -27.09
N GLY A 3 7.77 7.16 -26.36
CA GLY A 3 7.48 7.94 -25.14
C GLY A 3 8.14 7.43 -23.84
N PHE A 4 8.50 6.15 -23.76
CA PHE A 4 8.93 5.52 -22.49
C PHE A 4 10.44 5.49 -22.25
N ALA A 5 11.26 5.74 -23.28
CA ALA A 5 12.71 5.62 -23.15
C ALA A 5 13.34 6.71 -22.26
N ARG A 6 12.63 7.81 -22.01
CA ARG A 6 13.11 8.96 -21.21
C ARG A 6 12.38 9.15 -19.88
N ALA A 7 11.39 8.30 -19.59
CA ALA A 7 10.65 8.39 -18.32
C ALA A 7 11.52 7.90 -17.16
N ASP A 8 11.57 8.66 -16.07
CA ASP A 8 12.15 8.21 -14.81
C ASP A 8 11.22 7.19 -14.11
N ASP A 9 11.68 6.58 -13.02
CA ASP A 9 10.91 5.54 -12.33
C ASP A 9 9.60 6.09 -11.74
N ALA A 10 9.57 7.35 -11.29
CA ALA A 10 8.37 7.98 -10.76
C ALA A 10 7.30 8.19 -11.83
N ALA A 11 7.70 8.66 -13.02
CA ALA A 11 6.81 8.79 -14.17
C ALA A 11 6.27 7.42 -14.62
N LEU A 12 7.12 6.38 -14.62
CA LEU A 12 6.68 5.02 -14.91
C LEU A 12 5.65 4.51 -13.88
N VAL A 13 5.84 4.80 -12.59
CA VAL A 13 4.87 4.45 -11.54
C VAL A 13 3.54 5.17 -11.77
N SER A 14 3.56 6.47 -12.07
CA SER A 14 2.33 7.23 -12.38
C SER A 14 1.57 6.65 -13.58
N PHE A 15 2.27 6.16 -14.60
CA PHE A 15 1.65 5.53 -15.76
C PHE A 15 0.98 4.18 -15.50
N LEU A 16 1.14 3.58 -14.31
CA LEU A 16 0.41 2.38 -13.93
C LEU A 16 -1.11 2.63 -13.81
N GLY A 17 -1.50 3.87 -13.49
CA GLY A 17 -2.91 4.30 -13.41
C GLY A 17 -3.57 4.57 -14.76
N ASP A 18 -2.79 4.63 -15.85
CA ASP A 18 -3.30 4.88 -17.19
C ASP A 18 -3.48 3.55 -17.96
N PRO A 19 -4.72 3.18 -18.37
CA PRO A 19 -4.98 1.90 -19.04
C PRO A 19 -4.21 1.69 -20.34
N GLN A 20 -3.92 2.75 -21.09
CA GLN A 20 -3.20 2.69 -22.36
C GLN A 20 -1.69 2.53 -22.14
N ARG A 21 -1.17 3.00 -20.99
CA ARG A 21 0.27 3.03 -20.68
C ARG A 21 0.71 1.96 -19.68
N THR A 22 -0.21 1.37 -18.92
CA THR A 22 0.06 0.47 -17.79
C THR A 22 0.97 -0.70 -18.16
N VAL A 23 0.71 -1.40 -19.27
CA VAL A 23 1.49 -2.59 -19.68
C VAL A 23 2.94 -2.22 -20.02
N ALA A 24 3.14 -1.10 -20.72
CA ALA A 24 4.47 -0.64 -21.11
C ALA A 24 5.27 -0.13 -19.89
N ALA A 25 4.59 0.57 -18.98
CA ALA A 25 5.16 1.03 -17.72
C ALA A 25 5.60 -0.15 -16.84
N TYR A 26 4.69 -1.11 -16.62
CA TYR A 26 4.93 -2.31 -15.82
C TYR A 26 6.14 -3.11 -16.31
N ARG A 27 6.20 -3.40 -17.62
CA ARG A 27 7.34 -4.10 -18.22
C ARG A 27 8.64 -3.33 -18.10
N SER A 28 8.59 -2.00 -18.13
CA SER A 28 9.78 -1.16 -18.00
C SER A 28 10.31 -1.18 -16.57
N LEU A 29 9.43 -1.07 -15.56
CA LEU A 29 9.78 -1.18 -14.15
C LEU A 29 10.34 -2.56 -13.81
N LEU A 30 9.73 -3.65 -14.32
CA LEU A 30 10.28 -5.00 -14.15
C LEU A 30 11.68 -5.15 -14.72
N ARG A 31 11.94 -4.62 -15.92
CA ARG A 31 13.28 -4.65 -16.51
C ARG A 31 14.30 -3.85 -15.70
N ARG A 32 13.88 -2.74 -15.08
CA ARG A 32 14.75 -1.94 -14.21
C ARG A 32 15.03 -2.66 -12.89
N GLY A 33 14.06 -3.36 -12.33
CA GLY A 33 14.24 -4.21 -11.14
C GLY A 33 14.60 -3.41 -9.89
N ARG A 34 15.63 -3.87 -9.16
CA ARG A 34 16.07 -3.28 -7.87
C ARG A 34 16.24 -1.75 -7.88
N PRO A 35 16.90 -1.12 -8.88
CA PRO A 35 16.96 0.33 -9.00
C PRO A 35 15.62 1.08 -8.87
N ALA A 36 14.53 0.49 -9.35
CA ALA A 36 13.20 1.13 -9.33
C ALA A 36 12.43 0.90 -8.01
N LEU A 37 12.93 0.08 -7.07
CA LEU A 37 12.19 -0.31 -5.86
C LEU A 37 11.80 0.90 -4.99
N SER A 38 12.65 1.91 -4.88
CA SER A 38 12.34 3.12 -4.11
C SER A 38 11.09 3.83 -4.64
N ALA A 39 10.98 3.98 -5.95
CA ALA A 39 9.82 4.57 -6.61
C ALA A 39 8.58 3.68 -6.51
N ILE A 40 8.75 2.36 -6.68
CA ILE A 40 7.64 1.40 -6.58
C ILE A 40 7.06 1.37 -5.15
N ARG A 41 7.92 1.37 -4.12
CA ARG A 41 7.50 1.46 -2.71
C ARG A 41 6.78 2.78 -2.42
N ALA A 42 7.29 3.90 -2.95
CA ALA A 42 6.61 5.18 -2.83
C ALA A 42 5.20 5.16 -3.45
N GLY A 43 5.03 4.45 -4.58
CA GLY A 43 3.75 4.26 -5.27
C GLY A 43 2.67 3.52 -4.46
N LEU A 44 3.03 2.79 -3.40
CA LEU A 44 2.03 2.21 -2.49
C LEU A 44 1.19 3.27 -1.76
N ARG A 45 1.68 4.51 -1.68
CA ARG A 45 0.97 5.64 -1.05
C ARG A 45 0.18 6.49 -2.05
N ASP A 46 0.16 6.10 -3.33
CA ASP A 46 -0.54 6.86 -4.37
C ASP A 46 -2.06 6.90 -4.12
N ALA A 47 -2.70 7.99 -4.51
CA ALA A 47 -4.15 8.16 -4.40
C ALA A 47 -4.91 7.24 -5.35
N ASP A 48 -4.35 6.94 -6.52
CA ASP A 48 -4.95 6.07 -7.52
C ASP A 48 -4.85 4.59 -7.10
N PRO A 49 -5.98 3.88 -6.92
CA PRO A 49 -5.98 2.46 -6.62
C PRO A 49 -5.26 1.59 -7.67
N ALA A 50 -5.31 1.96 -8.95
CA ALA A 50 -4.66 1.20 -10.00
C ALA A 50 -3.12 1.30 -9.91
N VAL A 51 -2.59 2.47 -9.52
CA VAL A 51 -1.16 2.65 -9.26
C VAL A 51 -0.73 1.79 -8.07
N ARG A 52 -1.48 1.81 -6.96
CA ARG A 52 -1.18 0.98 -5.78
C ARG A 52 -1.18 -0.51 -6.12
N GLU A 53 -2.19 -0.98 -6.85
CA GLU A 53 -2.28 -2.37 -7.28
C GLU A 53 -1.09 -2.77 -8.17
N GLY A 54 -0.75 -1.94 -9.16
CA GLY A 54 0.40 -2.15 -10.03
C GLY A 54 1.71 -2.25 -9.24
N CYS A 55 1.89 -1.39 -8.23
CA CYS A 55 3.06 -1.44 -7.35
C CYS A 55 3.09 -2.71 -6.50
N CYS A 56 1.96 -3.15 -5.91
CA CYS A 56 1.90 -4.43 -5.18
C CYS A 56 2.32 -5.62 -6.05
N ARG A 57 1.79 -5.70 -7.28
CA ARG A 57 2.14 -6.79 -8.22
C ARG A 57 3.61 -6.78 -8.61
N LEU A 58 4.20 -5.58 -8.79
CA LEU A 58 5.62 -5.42 -9.06
C LEU A 58 6.48 -5.89 -7.89
N LEU A 59 6.13 -5.51 -6.66
CA LEU A 59 6.87 -5.90 -5.47
C LEU A 59 6.81 -7.42 -5.22
N ASP A 60 5.66 -8.05 -5.49
CA ASP A 60 5.52 -9.50 -5.48
C ASP A 60 6.42 -10.17 -6.52
N HIS A 61 6.42 -9.67 -7.76
CA HIS A 61 7.31 -10.18 -8.82
C HIS A 61 8.80 -9.98 -8.51
N LEU A 62 9.15 -8.88 -7.83
CA LEU A 62 10.52 -8.57 -7.44
C LEU A 62 10.92 -9.21 -6.09
N VAL A 63 9.99 -9.94 -5.45
CA VAL A 63 10.16 -10.61 -4.14
C VAL A 63 10.66 -9.63 -3.07
N ASP A 64 10.10 -8.42 -3.05
CA ASP A 64 10.55 -7.36 -2.15
C ASP A 64 9.93 -7.47 -0.74
N THR A 65 10.56 -8.29 0.09
CA THR A 65 10.10 -8.53 1.47
C THR A 65 10.25 -7.32 2.40
N GLU A 66 11.12 -6.36 2.10
CA GLU A 66 11.26 -5.13 2.90
C GLU A 66 10.01 -4.26 2.81
N SER A 67 9.22 -4.38 1.74
CA SER A 67 7.95 -3.64 1.57
C SER A 67 6.79 -4.22 2.38
N MET A 68 6.95 -5.38 2.99
CA MET A 68 5.86 -6.11 3.67
C MET A 68 5.17 -5.28 4.75
N GLY A 69 5.93 -4.51 5.53
CA GLY A 69 5.37 -3.62 6.55
C GLY A 69 4.47 -2.52 5.97
N GLU A 70 4.74 -2.03 4.76
CA GLU A 70 3.91 -1.03 4.09
C GLU A 70 2.61 -1.67 3.56
N LEU A 71 2.71 -2.87 2.98
CA LEU A 71 1.56 -3.64 2.50
C LEU A 71 0.60 -3.98 3.65
N ILE A 72 1.12 -4.45 4.78
CA ILE A 72 0.32 -4.77 5.97
C ILE A 72 -0.34 -3.49 6.53
N ALA A 73 0.36 -2.36 6.54
CA ALA A 73 -0.21 -1.09 7.01
C ALA A 73 -1.39 -0.62 6.14
N MET A 74 -1.33 -0.83 4.82
CA MET A 74 -2.47 -0.57 3.93
C MET A 74 -3.63 -1.53 4.19
N ALA A 75 -3.34 -2.82 4.43
CA ALA A 75 -4.37 -3.78 4.80
C ALA A 75 -5.06 -3.39 6.12
N ALA A 76 -4.29 -2.93 7.12
CA ALA A 76 -4.84 -2.44 8.39
C ALA A 76 -5.82 -1.26 8.20
N GLU A 77 -5.56 -0.37 7.23
CA GLU A 77 -6.48 0.72 6.91
C GLU A 77 -7.80 0.24 6.29
N LEU A 78 -7.76 -0.81 5.46
CA LEU A 78 -8.97 -1.43 4.92
C LEU A 78 -9.77 -2.15 6.02
N VAL A 79 -9.10 -2.93 6.87
CA VAL A 79 -9.73 -3.63 8.01
C VAL A 79 -10.32 -2.63 8.99
N GLY A 80 -9.67 -1.48 9.18
CA GLY A 80 -10.13 -0.36 10.01
C GLY A 80 -11.53 0.15 9.68
N LYS A 81 -12.03 -0.07 8.46
CA LYS A 81 -13.40 0.31 8.06
C LYS A 81 -14.49 -0.53 8.73
N PHE A 82 -14.13 -1.71 9.23
CA PHE A 82 -15.07 -2.70 9.79
C PHE A 82 -15.00 -2.82 11.31
N THR A 83 -14.22 -1.99 12.00
CA THR A 83 -13.96 -2.10 13.45
C THR A 83 -15.20 -1.97 14.32
N HIS A 84 -16.24 -1.30 13.81
CA HIS A 84 -17.52 -1.11 14.51
C HIS A 84 -18.60 -2.11 14.08
N SER A 85 -18.38 -2.86 13.00
CA SER A 85 -19.35 -3.82 12.45
C SER A 85 -18.93 -5.28 12.61
N ASP A 86 -17.62 -5.56 12.74
CA ASP A 86 -17.08 -6.91 12.86
C ASP A 86 -16.04 -6.98 13.99
N ALA A 87 -16.35 -7.77 15.02
CA ALA A 87 -15.45 -8.00 16.15
C ALA A 87 -14.11 -8.62 15.75
N ARG A 88 -14.07 -9.39 14.66
CA ARG A 88 -12.83 -10.00 14.14
C ARG A 88 -11.89 -8.94 13.57
N ALA A 89 -12.42 -7.89 12.94
CA ALA A 89 -11.62 -6.78 12.42
C ALA A 89 -10.91 -6.05 13.58
N THR A 90 -11.64 -5.78 14.67
CA THR A 90 -11.08 -5.17 15.88
C THR A 90 -10.02 -6.06 16.53
N ALA A 91 -10.28 -7.36 16.67
CA ALA A 91 -9.31 -8.31 17.22
C ALA A 91 -8.03 -8.42 16.38
N ALA A 92 -8.15 -8.43 15.05
CA ALA A 92 -7.01 -8.45 14.13
C ALA A 92 -6.14 -7.18 14.27
N LEU A 93 -6.76 -6.01 14.39
CA LEU A 93 -6.06 -4.74 14.57
C LEU A 93 -5.39 -4.63 15.94
N GLN A 94 -6.03 -5.13 17.01
CA GLN A 94 -5.41 -5.19 18.34
C GLN A 94 -4.19 -6.11 18.37
N THR A 95 -4.30 -7.29 17.76
CA THR A 95 -3.17 -8.23 17.62
C THR A 95 -2.03 -7.59 16.85
N SER A 96 -2.33 -6.94 15.71
CA SER A 96 -1.33 -6.26 14.89
C SER A 96 -0.68 -5.08 15.62
N HIS A 97 -1.46 -4.30 16.37
CA HIS A 97 -0.93 -3.19 17.18
C HIS A 97 0.04 -3.67 18.26
N ALA A 98 -0.28 -4.78 18.92
CA ALA A 98 0.52 -5.32 20.02
C ALA A 98 1.80 -6.03 19.55
N GLY A 99 1.74 -6.77 18.44
CA GLY A 99 2.78 -7.76 18.12
C GLY A 99 3.42 -7.67 16.74
N ASP A 100 2.96 -6.78 15.83
CA ASP A 100 3.54 -6.75 14.49
C ASP A 100 5.01 -6.28 14.53
N PRO A 101 5.94 -6.97 13.83
CA PRO A 101 7.36 -6.60 13.84
C PRO A 101 7.60 -5.19 13.28
N SER A 102 6.79 -4.72 12.32
CA SER A 102 6.91 -3.40 11.70
C SER A 102 6.37 -2.29 12.61
N PRO A 103 7.19 -1.30 13.00
CA PRO A 103 6.71 -0.15 13.77
C PRO A 103 5.63 0.66 13.03
N ALA A 104 5.69 0.68 11.70
CA ALA A 104 4.70 1.37 10.87
C ALA A 104 3.32 0.71 10.97
N VAL A 105 3.26 -0.63 10.96
CA VAL A 105 2.03 -1.40 11.13
C VAL A 105 1.46 -1.16 12.51
N ARG A 106 2.27 -1.29 13.58
CA ARG A 106 1.80 -1.05 14.96
C ARG A 106 1.19 0.34 15.12
N LYS A 107 1.87 1.36 14.57
CA LYS A 107 1.39 2.74 14.59
C LYS A 107 0.05 2.90 13.84
N LYS A 108 -0.03 2.37 12.62
CA LYS A 108 -1.23 2.48 11.77
C LYS A 108 -2.41 1.73 12.38
N ALA A 109 -2.21 0.49 12.83
CA ALA A 109 -3.22 -0.30 13.53
C ALA A 109 -3.72 0.39 14.80
N GLY A 110 -2.82 1.03 15.56
CA GLY A 110 -3.15 1.81 16.76
C GLY A 110 -4.15 2.95 16.53
N TRP A 111 -4.27 3.47 15.30
CA TRP A 111 -5.30 4.48 14.99
C TRP A 111 -6.72 3.91 14.92
N PHE A 112 -6.85 2.61 14.63
CA PHE A 112 -8.10 1.91 14.34
C PHE A 112 -8.55 0.96 15.46
N VAL A 113 -7.77 0.77 16.53
CA VAL A 113 -8.21 0.03 17.73
C VAL A 113 -9.01 0.95 18.68
N PRO A 114 -9.80 0.40 19.62
CA PRO A 114 -10.50 1.18 20.64
C PRO A 114 -9.58 2.17 21.37
N GLY A 115 -10.04 3.42 21.54
CA GLY A 115 -9.21 4.53 22.05
C GLY A 115 -8.32 5.20 21.00
N GLY A 116 -8.23 4.66 19.79
CA GLY A 116 -7.50 5.22 18.66
C GLY A 116 -8.22 6.41 18.00
N ALA A 117 -7.46 7.41 17.53
CA ALA A 117 -8.02 8.65 17.00
C ALA A 117 -8.94 8.49 15.76
N ILE A 118 -8.77 7.43 14.96
CA ILE A 118 -9.68 7.15 13.84
C ILE A 118 -10.88 6.32 14.32
N TYR A 119 -10.66 5.33 15.19
CA TYR A 119 -11.73 4.53 15.80
C TYR A 119 -12.80 5.40 16.47
N GLU A 120 -12.38 6.32 17.34
CA GLU A 120 -13.29 7.22 18.08
C GLU A 120 -14.05 8.17 17.15
N ARG A 121 -13.36 8.71 16.14
CA ARG A 121 -13.98 9.62 15.17
C ARG A 121 -14.99 8.89 14.27
N ALA A 122 -14.73 7.64 13.93
CA ALA A 122 -15.68 6.81 13.18
C ALA A 122 -16.90 6.47 14.05
N ALA A 123 -16.72 6.17 15.34
CA ALA A 123 -17.81 5.87 16.27
C ALA A 123 -18.80 7.03 16.43
N ARG A 124 -18.32 8.28 16.37
CA ARG A 124 -19.16 9.49 16.50
C ARG A 124 -20.00 9.81 15.26
N ARG A 125 -19.78 9.12 14.15
CA ARG A 125 -20.50 9.33 12.88
C ARG A 125 -21.64 8.33 12.66
N VAL A 126 -21.76 7.34 13.54
CA VAL A 126 -22.80 6.30 13.56
C VAL A 126 -23.79 6.65 14.65
#